data_AF-A1VL32-F1
#
_entry.id   AF-A1VL32-F1
#
_cell.length_a   1.000
_cell.length_b   1.000
_cell.length_c   1.000
_cell.angle_alpha   90.00
_cell.angle_beta   90.00
_cell.angle_gamma   90.00
#
_symmetry.space_group_name_H-M   'P 1'
#
loop_
_entity.id
_entity.type
_entity.pdbx_description
1 polymer ?
#
loop_
_entity_poly.entity_id
_entity_poly.type
_entity_poly.pdbx_seq_one_letter_code
_entity_poly.pdbx_strand_id
1 'polypeptide(L)'
;MNALSWVVRACRLALFMLSASVSMHAGAATKFDAMDPLGTLRKDQVSKKQAITIDVAPGDWGNADVRDIKRVLDSVAAELLTHAGTSSGALSIRVIPRRGSPKVLYERGVEGQYVIQLTARDERWFQYVFQFSHELCHVLSNFDHKETIGDGKVDESNQWFEEALCETASLFTLRRLAVVWETNPPTRNWTGYAPLFSAYALRLMSESHRHLPAGQSLRDWYAQNQSALSDNPYLREKNELVAANLLPLFEAHPELWQSITYLNPTKTSASKPFAQYMADWQAASLDKTLADQVLELFGLADGGESRGEKLAAIPLAPRTSMNGPAGD
;
A
#
# COMPACT_ATOMS: atom_id res chain seq x y z
N MET A 1 -29.43 6.90 -37.76
CA MET A 1 -29.26 8.10 -36.91
C MET A 1 -29.85 7.75 -35.56
N ASN A 2 -29.00 7.34 -34.63
CA ASN A 2 -29.40 6.44 -33.54
C ASN A 2 -29.50 7.19 -32.21
N ALA A 3 -30.50 6.81 -31.42
CA ALA A 3 -30.96 7.36 -30.15
C ALA A 3 -29.94 7.36 -28.98
N LEU A 4 -28.65 7.16 -29.27
CA LEU A 4 -27.57 7.16 -28.27
C LEU A 4 -26.93 8.54 -28.06
N SER A 5 -27.17 9.52 -28.94
CA SER A 5 -26.65 10.89 -28.77
C SER A 5 -27.48 11.77 -27.82
N TRP A 6 -28.70 11.34 -27.47
CA TRP A 6 -29.60 12.07 -26.58
C TRP A 6 -29.36 11.77 -25.09
N VAL A 7 -28.92 10.55 -24.75
CA VAL A 7 -28.65 10.16 -23.35
C VAL A 7 -27.38 10.84 -22.81
N VAL A 8 -26.39 11.10 -23.67
CA VAL A 8 -25.13 11.78 -23.26
C VAL A 8 -25.29 13.31 -23.14
N ARG A 9 -26.33 13.91 -23.73
CA ARG A 9 -26.66 15.34 -23.53
C ARG A 9 -27.62 15.59 -22.37
N ALA A 10 -28.45 14.61 -21.99
CA ALA A 10 -29.39 14.74 -20.86
C ALA A 10 -28.70 14.75 -19.47
N CYS A 11 -27.53 14.13 -19.31
CA CYS A 11 -26.77 14.18 -18.05
C CYS A 11 -25.95 15.47 -17.85
N ARG A 12 -25.86 16.36 -18.85
CA ARG A 12 -25.14 17.64 -18.73
C ARG A 12 -26.06 18.84 -18.43
N LEU A 13 -27.38 18.65 -18.36
CA LEU A 13 -28.34 19.73 -18.06
C LEU A 13 -29.10 19.56 -16.74
N ALA A 14 -28.90 18.46 -16.01
CA ALA A 14 -29.52 18.23 -14.69
C ALA A 14 -28.63 18.68 -13.52
N LEU A 15 -27.63 19.54 -13.76
CA LEU A 15 -26.77 20.11 -12.71
C LEU A 15 -26.78 21.65 -12.67
N PHE A 16 -27.76 22.28 -13.31
CA PHE A 16 -28.02 23.71 -13.18
C PHE A 16 -29.53 23.89 -13.07
N MET A 17 -30.04 24.02 -11.84
CA MET A 17 -31.28 24.72 -11.43
C MET A 17 -31.82 24.09 -10.14
N LEU A 18 -31.30 24.54 -9.00
CA LEU A 18 -32.05 24.73 -7.76
C LEU A 18 -31.21 25.61 -6.84
N SER A 19 -31.21 26.90 -7.17
CA SER A 19 -30.82 27.97 -6.24
C SER A 19 -31.95 28.16 -5.25
N ALA A 20 -31.82 27.54 -4.07
CA ALA A 20 -32.54 27.96 -2.88
C ALA A 20 -31.49 28.47 -1.89
N SER A 21 -31.53 29.78 -1.66
CA SER A 21 -30.66 30.51 -0.76
C SER A 21 -30.90 30.04 0.67
N VAL A 22 -29.95 29.30 1.23
CA VAL A 22 -29.83 29.14 2.68
C VAL A 22 -28.42 29.60 3.04
N SER A 23 -28.34 30.76 3.69
CA SER A 23 -27.13 31.18 4.38
C SER A 23 -26.89 30.20 5.52
N MET A 24 -25.87 29.35 5.40
CA MET A 24 -25.37 28.58 6.53
C MET A 24 -23.88 28.84 6.71
N HIS A 25 -23.53 29.05 7.96
CA HIS A 25 -22.23 29.45 8.46
C HIS A 25 -21.16 28.42 8.09
N ALA A 26 -19.96 28.93 7.79
CA ALA A 26 -18.74 28.15 7.66
C ALA A 26 -18.42 27.47 9.02
N GLY A 27 -18.90 26.25 9.19
CA GLY A 27 -18.55 25.35 10.28
C GLY A 27 -17.54 24.31 9.78
N ALA A 28 -16.38 24.27 10.46
CA ALA A 28 -15.20 23.46 10.19
C ALA A 28 -15.44 22.06 9.58
N ALA A 29 -15.29 21.97 8.25
CA ALA A 29 -14.69 20.79 7.66
C ALA A 29 -13.21 20.82 8.05
N THR A 30 -12.73 19.82 8.79
CA THR A 30 -11.31 19.64 9.07
C THR A 30 -10.59 19.44 7.73
N LYS A 31 -10.10 20.56 7.20
CA LYS A 31 -9.14 20.60 6.10
C LYS A 31 -8.00 19.68 6.47
N PHE A 32 -7.68 18.79 5.54
CA PHE A 32 -6.33 18.26 5.43
C PHE A 32 -5.42 19.49 5.30
N ASP A 33 -4.71 19.85 6.37
CA ASP A 33 -3.79 20.98 6.37
C ASP A 33 -2.62 20.61 5.45
N ALA A 34 -2.76 21.02 4.18
CA ALA A 34 -1.76 20.91 3.13
C ALA A 34 -0.63 21.94 3.31
N MET A 35 -0.12 22.09 4.54
CA MET A 35 1.15 22.77 4.78
C MET A 35 2.26 21.73 4.71
N ASP A 36 2.76 21.50 3.49
CA ASP A 36 4.00 20.78 3.16
C ASP A 36 4.15 19.36 3.78
N PRO A 37 3.39 18.34 3.31
CA PRO A 37 3.40 17.05 3.98
C PRO A 37 4.55 16.11 3.56
N LEU A 38 5.41 16.46 2.60
CA LEU A 38 6.23 15.43 1.92
C LEU A 38 7.66 15.83 1.57
N GLY A 39 8.12 17.01 1.99
CA GLY A 39 9.48 17.44 1.74
C GLY A 39 9.71 17.72 0.25
N THR A 40 10.13 18.94 -0.06
CA THR A 40 10.73 19.28 -1.35
C THR A 40 11.69 18.19 -1.81
N LEU A 41 11.42 17.60 -2.98
CA LEU A 41 12.33 16.73 -3.73
C LEU A 41 13.72 17.36 -3.73
N ARG A 42 14.62 16.88 -2.87
CA ARG A 42 16.03 17.24 -2.96
C ARG A 42 16.57 16.62 -4.24
N LYS A 43 16.71 17.45 -5.28
CA LYS A 43 17.69 17.21 -6.33
C LYS A 43 19.02 17.05 -5.60
N ASP A 44 19.56 15.83 -5.55
CA ASP A 44 20.99 15.49 -5.44
C ASP A 44 21.18 14.13 -4.73
N GLN A 45 20.70 13.05 -5.36
CA GLN A 45 21.23 11.69 -5.21
C GLN A 45 20.91 10.92 -6.51
N VAL A 46 21.79 10.97 -7.51
CA VAL A 46 21.65 10.11 -8.70
C VAL A 46 22.21 8.74 -8.34
N SER A 47 21.40 7.91 -7.65
CA SER A 47 21.63 6.47 -7.59
C SER A 47 21.29 5.87 -8.96
N LYS A 48 21.97 4.78 -9.35
CA LYS A 48 21.67 4.05 -10.60
C LYS A 48 20.24 3.51 -10.55
N LYS A 49 19.25 4.27 -11.05
CA LYS A 49 17.84 3.83 -11.10
C LYS A 49 17.74 2.39 -11.58
N GLN A 50 17.09 1.55 -10.78
CA GLN A 50 16.75 0.20 -11.18
C GLN A 50 15.91 0.28 -12.44
N ALA A 51 16.41 -0.33 -13.52
CA ALA A 51 15.64 -0.44 -14.74
C ALA A 51 14.57 -1.51 -14.52
N ILE A 52 13.32 -1.09 -14.41
CA ILE A 52 12.16 -1.99 -14.42
C ILE A 52 11.53 -1.99 -15.81
N THR A 53 11.24 -3.17 -16.32
CA THR A 53 10.48 -3.37 -17.56
C THR A 53 9.20 -4.11 -17.23
N ILE A 54 8.07 -3.53 -17.60
CA ILE A 54 6.73 -4.12 -17.40
C ILE A 54 6.13 -4.43 -18.76
N ASP A 55 5.89 -5.71 -19.03
CA ASP A 55 5.14 -6.20 -20.18
C ASP A 55 3.72 -6.60 -19.76
N VAL A 56 2.70 -5.90 -20.25
CA VAL A 56 1.30 -6.25 -19.98
C VAL A 56 0.78 -7.10 -21.14
N ALA A 57 0.55 -8.39 -20.87
CA ALA A 57 0.07 -9.31 -21.89
C ALA A 57 -1.40 -9.01 -22.26
N PRO A 58 -1.80 -9.24 -23.52
CA PRO A 58 -3.21 -9.24 -23.88
C PRO A 58 -3.98 -10.34 -23.12
N GLY A 59 -5.27 -10.13 -22.92
CA GLY A 59 -6.15 -11.11 -22.28
C GLY A 59 -7.46 -10.49 -21.84
N ASP A 60 -8.18 -11.20 -20.97
CA ASP A 60 -9.46 -10.79 -20.41
C ASP A 60 -9.28 -9.64 -19.41
N TRP A 61 -9.09 -8.41 -19.89
CA TRP A 61 -8.96 -7.19 -19.09
C TRP A 61 -10.27 -6.39 -18.97
N GLY A 62 -11.37 -6.90 -19.55
CA GLY A 62 -12.60 -6.13 -19.73
C GLY A 62 -12.39 -5.04 -20.78
N ASN A 63 -12.87 -3.82 -20.49
CA ASN A 63 -12.78 -2.69 -21.42
C ASN A 63 -11.42 -1.95 -21.40
N ALA A 64 -10.47 -2.35 -20.55
CA ALA A 64 -9.19 -1.66 -20.41
C ALA A 64 -8.22 -1.95 -21.56
N ASP A 65 -7.62 -0.90 -22.12
CA ASP A 65 -6.52 -1.03 -23.09
C ASP A 65 -5.22 -1.41 -22.37
N VAL A 66 -4.47 -2.38 -22.91
CA VAL A 66 -3.21 -2.86 -22.31
C VAL A 66 -2.16 -1.76 -22.17
N ARG A 67 -2.17 -0.74 -23.04
CA ARG A 67 -1.25 0.41 -22.96
C ARG A 67 -1.61 1.32 -21.80
N ASP A 68 -2.91 1.46 -21.52
CA ASP A 68 -3.38 2.22 -20.37
C ASP A 68 -3.09 1.49 -19.07
N ILE A 69 -3.32 0.18 -19.02
CA ILE A 69 -2.89 -0.66 -17.89
C ILE A 69 -1.40 -0.45 -17.64
N LYS A 70 -0.57 -0.59 -18.69
CA LYS A 70 0.89 -0.40 -18.56
C LYS A 70 1.24 0.97 -17.98
N ARG A 71 0.60 2.07 -18.40
CA ARG A 71 0.84 3.41 -17.84
C ARG A 71 0.50 3.50 -16.35
N VAL A 72 -0.57 2.83 -15.90
CA VAL A 72 -0.90 2.75 -14.47
C VAL A 72 0.20 1.99 -13.72
N LEU A 73 0.61 0.82 -14.23
CA LEU A 73 1.62 -0.02 -13.57
C LEU A 73 3.00 0.65 -13.56
N ASP A 74 3.37 1.37 -14.63
CA ASP A 74 4.57 2.19 -14.69
C ASP A 74 4.54 3.30 -13.62
N SER A 75 3.37 3.89 -13.34
CA SER A 75 3.21 4.90 -12.28
C SER A 75 3.41 4.30 -10.88
N VAL A 76 2.85 3.11 -10.64
CA VAL A 76 3.05 2.37 -9.39
C VAL A 76 4.53 2.03 -9.18
N ALA A 77 5.16 1.45 -10.19
CA ALA A 77 6.56 1.08 -10.13
C ALA A 77 7.46 2.30 -9.94
N ALA A 78 7.19 3.41 -10.65
CA ALA A 78 7.94 4.64 -10.48
C ALA A 78 7.82 5.18 -9.04
N GLU A 79 6.63 5.15 -8.43
CA GLU A 79 6.44 5.63 -7.06
C GLU A 79 7.20 4.75 -6.05
N LEU A 80 6.98 3.42 -6.07
CA LEU A 80 7.61 2.52 -5.10
C LEU A 80 9.14 2.45 -5.26
N LEU A 81 9.65 2.34 -6.50
CA LEU A 81 11.10 2.23 -6.75
C LEU A 81 11.84 3.54 -6.52
N THR A 82 11.15 4.69 -6.51
CA THR A 82 11.79 5.96 -6.10
C THR A 82 12.27 5.89 -4.66
N HIS A 83 11.58 5.13 -3.80
CA HIS A 83 11.87 5.02 -2.38
C HIS A 83 12.59 3.73 -1.99
N ALA A 84 12.28 2.60 -2.64
CA ALA A 84 12.91 1.30 -2.36
C ALA A 84 14.40 1.24 -2.71
N GLY A 85 14.94 2.26 -3.39
CA GLY A 85 16.32 2.25 -3.85
C GLY A 85 16.56 1.14 -4.88
N THR A 86 17.82 0.87 -5.16
CA THR A 86 18.22 0.11 -6.35
C THR A 86 18.97 -1.13 -5.95
N SER A 87 18.30 -2.29 -5.99
CA SER A 87 18.98 -3.58 -5.98
C SER A 87 19.78 -3.75 -7.26
N SER A 88 20.88 -4.52 -7.20
CA SER A 88 21.77 -4.74 -8.34
C SER A 88 21.12 -5.71 -9.35
N GLY A 89 20.20 -5.22 -10.17
CA GLY A 89 19.59 -6.00 -11.25
C GLY A 89 18.40 -5.31 -11.90
N ALA A 90 18.29 -5.44 -13.23
CA ALA A 90 17.09 -5.01 -13.94
C ALA A 90 15.91 -5.94 -13.57
N LEU A 91 14.76 -5.36 -13.21
CA LEU A 91 13.54 -6.13 -12.94
C LEU A 91 12.76 -6.28 -14.24
N SER A 92 12.48 -7.51 -14.64
CA SER A 92 11.61 -7.82 -15.77
C SER A 92 10.33 -8.47 -15.24
N ILE A 93 9.19 -7.83 -15.49
CA ILE A 93 7.88 -8.25 -14.99
C ILE A 93 6.92 -8.42 -16.16
N ARG A 94 6.31 -9.60 -16.26
CA ARG A 94 5.18 -9.88 -17.14
C ARG A 94 3.89 -9.84 -16.32
N VAL A 95 2.90 -9.08 -16.76
CA VAL A 95 1.62 -8.91 -16.09
C VAL A 95 0.50 -9.52 -16.94
N ILE A 96 -0.28 -10.43 -16.37
CA ILE A 96 -1.36 -11.14 -17.08
C ILE A 96 -2.68 -11.08 -16.30
N PRO A 97 -3.85 -11.15 -16.96
CA PRO A 97 -5.12 -11.19 -16.26
C PRO A 97 -5.39 -12.60 -15.68
N ARG A 98 -6.02 -12.67 -14.51
CA ARG A 98 -6.50 -13.92 -13.89
C ARG A 98 -7.88 -13.74 -13.27
N ARG A 99 -8.53 -14.85 -12.91
CA ARG A 99 -9.73 -14.89 -12.05
C ARG A 99 -9.36 -15.27 -10.62
N GLY A 100 -10.07 -14.77 -9.60
CA GLY A 100 -9.81 -15.06 -8.18
C GLY A 100 -9.08 -13.91 -7.46
N SER A 101 -8.03 -14.21 -6.69
CA SER A 101 -7.19 -13.23 -5.96
C SER A 101 -5.91 -12.89 -6.72
N PRO A 102 -5.41 -11.64 -6.77
CA PRO A 102 -4.12 -11.35 -7.40
C PRO A 102 -3.00 -12.24 -6.81
N LYS A 103 -1.97 -12.50 -7.61
CA LYS A 103 -0.78 -13.23 -7.14
C LYS A 103 0.44 -13.02 -8.04
N VAL A 104 1.61 -13.02 -7.45
CA VAL A 104 2.89 -13.30 -8.12
C VAL A 104 3.14 -14.80 -8.17
N LEU A 105 3.71 -15.30 -9.27
CA LEU A 105 4.12 -16.70 -9.40
C LEU A 105 5.56 -16.89 -8.90
N TYR A 106 5.81 -18.01 -8.21
CA TYR A 106 7.17 -18.44 -7.89
C TYR A 106 7.95 -18.81 -9.17
N GLU A 107 7.28 -19.43 -10.14
CA GLU A 107 7.88 -19.74 -11.43
C GLU A 107 8.09 -18.48 -12.26
N ARG A 108 9.29 -18.37 -12.82
CA ARG A 108 9.60 -17.30 -13.78
C ARG A 108 8.98 -17.59 -15.14
N GLY A 109 8.72 -16.52 -15.89
CA GLY A 109 8.36 -16.59 -17.29
C GLY A 109 9.50 -17.18 -18.13
N VAL A 110 9.20 -17.49 -19.40
CA VAL A 110 10.15 -18.14 -20.33
C VAL A 110 11.44 -17.34 -20.56
N GLU A 111 11.41 -16.02 -20.34
CA GLU A 111 12.60 -15.15 -20.43
C GLU A 111 13.16 -14.77 -19.05
N GLY A 112 12.80 -15.52 -18.00
CA GLY A 112 13.22 -15.26 -16.63
C GLY A 112 12.45 -14.15 -15.91
N GLN A 113 11.36 -13.63 -16.50
CA GLN A 113 10.59 -12.54 -15.89
C GLN A 113 9.86 -13.01 -14.62
N TYR A 114 9.66 -12.11 -13.65
CA TYR A 114 8.59 -12.30 -12.67
C TYR A 114 7.23 -12.28 -13.39
N VAL A 115 6.28 -13.12 -12.96
CA VAL A 115 4.93 -13.13 -13.53
C VAL A 115 3.93 -12.71 -12.47
N ILE A 116 3.33 -11.53 -12.65
CA ILE A 116 2.28 -11.00 -11.79
C ILE A 116 0.92 -11.22 -12.47
N GLN A 117 -0.03 -11.76 -11.74
CA GLN A 117 -1.37 -12.04 -12.21
C GLN A 117 -2.39 -11.15 -11.51
N LEU A 118 -3.11 -10.31 -12.25
CA LEU A 118 -4.06 -9.33 -11.69
C LEU A 118 -5.52 -9.67 -11.99
N THR A 119 -6.39 -9.29 -11.07
CA THR A 119 -7.85 -9.51 -11.16
C THR A 119 -8.61 -8.22 -11.43
N ALA A 120 -7.94 -7.07 -11.36
CA ALA A 120 -8.46 -5.78 -11.79
C ALA A 120 -8.96 -5.84 -13.25
N ARG A 121 -10.06 -5.14 -13.52
CA ARG A 121 -10.75 -5.12 -14.82
C ARG A 121 -11.30 -3.74 -15.12
N ASP A 122 -11.48 -3.47 -16.40
CA ASP A 122 -12.02 -2.22 -16.92
C ASP A 122 -11.19 -1.02 -16.44
N GLU A 123 -11.76 0.17 -16.46
CA GLU A 123 -11.06 1.40 -16.09
C GLU A 123 -11.02 1.64 -14.56
N ARG A 124 -11.06 0.56 -13.77
CA ARG A 124 -10.92 0.59 -12.30
C ARG A 124 -9.45 0.70 -11.91
N TRP A 125 -8.77 1.76 -12.36
CA TRP A 125 -7.34 2.00 -12.15
C TRP A 125 -6.92 1.92 -10.69
N PHE A 126 -7.78 2.31 -9.73
CA PHE A 126 -7.49 2.13 -8.30
C PHE A 126 -7.29 0.66 -7.90
N GLN A 127 -7.94 -0.30 -8.55
CA GLN A 127 -7.69 -1.73 -8.32
C GLN A 127 -6.38 -2.19 -8.95
N TYR A 128 -5.99 -1.65 -10.11
CA TYR A 128 -4.67 -1.94 -10.69
C TYR A 128 -3.56 -1.40 -9.79
N VAL A 129 -3.71 -0.17 -9.29
CA VAL A 129 -2.76 0.43 -8.33
C VAL A 129 -2.65 -0.43 -7.07
N PHE A 130 -3.77 -0.76 -6.44
CA PHE A 130 -3.79 -1.56 -5.23
C PHE A 130 -3.16 -2.94 -5.45
N GLN A 131 -3.66 -3.72 -6.41
CA GLN A 131 -3.21 -5.10 -6.61
C GLN A 131 -1.76 -5.17 -7.10
N PHE A 132 -1.35 -4.31 -8.04
CA PHE A 132 0.01 -4.37 -8.54
C PHE A 132 1.03 -3.90 -7.50
N SER A 133 0.68 -2.93 -6.65
CA SER A 133 1.56 -2.54 -5.54
C SER A 133 1.80 -3.70 -4.56
N HIS A 134 0.75 -4.47 -4.24
CA HIS A 134 0.84 -5.67 -3.41
C HIS A 134 1.82 -6.68 -4.01
N GLU A 135 1.58 -7.08 -5.26
CA GLU A 135 2.41 -8.11 -5.90
C GLU A 135 3.83 -7.64 -6.21
N LEU A 136 4.01 -6.35 -6.52
CA LEU A 136 5.34 -5.78 -6.68
C LEU A 136 6.10 -5.75 -5.35
N CYS A 137 5.42 -5.50 -4.23
CA CYS A 137 6.05 -5.55 -2.91
C CYS A 137 6.59 -6.95 -2.61
N HIS A 138 5.86 -8.03 -2.94
CA HIS A 138 6.41 -9.39 -2.84
C HIS A 138 7.69 -9.57 -3.68
N VAL A 139 7.68 -9.10 -4.93
CA VAL A 139 8.87 -9.15 -5.80
C VAL A 139 10.06 -8.43 -5.16
N LEU A 140 9.83 -7.25 -4.58
CA LEU A 140 10.86 -6.46 -3.92
C LEU A 140 11.34 -7.10 -2.61
N SER A 141 10.50 -7.86 -1.92
CA SER A 141 10.80 -8.49 -0.63
C SER A 141 11.44 -9.88 -0.73
N ASN A 142 11.97 -10.24 -1.90
CA ASN A 142 12.55 -11.57 -2.18
C ASN A 142 11.61 -12.71 -1.77
N PHE A 143 10.32 -12.63 -2.13
CA PHE A 143 9.32 -13.63 -1.75
C PHE A 143 9.69 -15.08 -2.11
N ASP A 144 10.53 -15.26 -3.15
CA ASP A 144 11.01 -16.56 -3.65
C ASP A 144 12.30 -17.06 -2.98
N HIS A 145 12.88 -16.30 -2.04
CA HIS A 145 14.03 -16.71 -1.22
C HIS A 145 13.60 -17.46 0.05
N LYS A 146 12.89 -18.57 -0.12
CA LYS A 146 12.42 -19.40 0.98
C LYS A 146 12.83 -20.85 0.80
N GLU A 147 13.17 -21.51 1.91
CA GLU A 147 13.51 -22.92 1.91
C GLU A 147 12.26 -23.77 1.69
N THR A 148 12.42 -24.80 0.86
CA THR A 148 11.43 -25.85 0.72
C THR A 148 11.63 -26.84 1.86
N ILE A 149 10.70 -26.86 2.80
CA ILE A 149 10.61 -27.90 3.83
C ILE A 149 10.05 -29.20 3.20
N GLY A 150 9.94 -30.27 3.99
CA GLY A 150 9.44 -31.57 3.53
C GLY A 150 8.20 -31.47 2.62
N ASP A 151 7.95 -32.54 1.85
CA ASP A 151 6.81 -32.64 0.92
C ASP A 151 6.81 -31.59 -0.22
N GLY A 152 7.89 -30.81 -0.36
CA GLY A 152 7.99 -29.78 -1.40
C GLY A 152 7.29 -28.47 -1.04
N LYS A 153 6.91 -28.24 0.23
CA LYS A 153 6.24 -27.01 0.66
C LYS A 153 7.24 -25.95 1.09
N VAL A 154 6.92 -24.69 0.87
CA VAL A 154 7.70 -23.56 1.39
C VAL A 154 7.28 -23.29 2.84
N ASP A 155 8.22 -22.92 3.70
CA ASP A 155 7.85 -22.44 5.04
C ASP A 155 7.24 -21.03 4.95
N GLU A 156 6.00 -20.90 5.42
CA GLU A 156 5.22 -19.66 5.34
C GLU A 156 4.98 -19.02 6.73
N SER A 157 5.69 -19.46 7.79
CA SER A 157 5.44 -19.05 9.18
C SER A 157 5.53 -17.53 9.42
N ASN A 158 6.35 -16.82 8.64
CA ASN A 158 6.46 -15.36 8.69
C ASN A 158 5.85 -14.65 7.49
N GLN A 159 5.20 -15.38 6.56
CA GLN A 159 4.61 -14.78 5.37
C GLN A 159 3.46 -13.83 5.69
N TRP A 160 2.78 -13.97 6.82
CA TRP A 160 1.77 -13.00 7.29
C TRP A 160 2.33 -11.57 7.38
N PHE A 161 3.61 -11.42 7.74
CA PHE A 161 4.25 -10.12 7.85
C PHE A 161 4.55 -9.55 6.45
N GLU A 162 4.95 -10.39 5.51
CA GLU A 162 5.09 -10.02 4.10
C GLU A 162 3.75 -9.55 3.52
N GLU A 163 2.67 -10.28 3.76
CA GLU A 163 1.32 -9.88 3.32
C GLU A 163 0.91 -8.51 3.92
N ALA A 164 1.22 -8.26 5.20
CA ALA A 164 0.95 -6.98 5.84
C ALA A 164 1.78 -5.82 5.22
N LEU A 165 3.05 -6.07 4.89
CA LEU A 165 3.89 -5.10 4.17
C LEU A 165 3.37 -4.82 2.75
N CYS A 166 2.91 -5.85 2.04
CA CYS A 166 2.35 -5.71 0.69
C CYS A 166 1.02 -4.95 0.67
N GLU A 167 0.17 -5.19 1.68
CA GLU A 167 -1.04 -4.40 1.90
C GLU A 167 -0.70 -2.93 2.24
N THR A 168 0.35 -2.71 3.03
CA THR A 168 0.88 -1.36 3.34
C THR A 168 1.33 -0.65 2.07
N ALA A 169 2.05 -1.34 1.18
CA ALA A 169 2.52 -0.80 -0.10
C ALA A 169 1.35 -0.37 -0.99
N SER A 170 0.25 -1.13 -0.95
CA SER A 170 -0.96 -0.83 -1.70
C SER A 170 -1.67 0.43 -1.22
N LEU A 171 -1.81 0.60 0.10
CA LEU A 171 -2.40 1.80 0.69
C LEU A 171 -1.52 3.03 0.48
N PHE A 172 -0.22 2.89 0.72
CA PHE A 172 0.77 3.94 0.49
C PHE A 172 0.70 4.42 -0.96
N THR A 173 0.81 3.52 -1.93
CA THR A 173 0.84 3.89 -3.35
C THR A 173 -0.46 4.54 -3.81
N LEU A 174 -1.62 4.07 -3.35
CA LEU A 174 -2.89 4.74 -3.63
C LEU A 174 -2.89 6.21 -3.17
N ARG A 175 -2.46 6.47 -1.93
CA ARG A 175 -2.43 7.83 -1.38
C ARG A 175 -1.39 8.70 -2.07
N ARG A 176 -0.23 8.14 -2.41
CA ARG A 176 0.81 8.83 -3.18
C ARG A 176 0.34 9.21 -4.58
N LEU A 177 -0.25 8.26 -5.32
CA LEU A 177 -0.77 8.53 -6.65
C LEU A 177 -1.99 9.47 -6.63
N ALA A 178 -2.78 9.50 -5.56
CA ALA A 178 -3.82 10.52 -5.36
C ALA A 178 -3.24 11.95 -5.34
N VAL A 179 -2.04 12.14 -4.80
CA VAL A 179 -1.35 13.45 -4.81
C VAL A 179 -0.69 13.71 -6.17
N VAL A 180 0.05 12.73 -6.70
CA VAL A 180 0.81 12.91 -7.94
C VAL A 180 -0.12 13.14 -9.14
N TRP A 181 -1.19 12.35 -9.27
CA TRP A 181 -2.09 12.43 -10.42
C TRP A 181 -3.03 13.64 -10.38
N GLU A 182 -3.11 14.34 -9.25
CA GLU A 182 -3.87 15.60 -9.17
C GLU A 182 -3.26 16.66 -10.08
N THR A 183 -1.93 16.69 -10.18
CA THR A 183 -1.20 17.70 -10.97
C THR A 183 -0.45 17.13 -12.17
N ASN A 184 -0.11 15.84 -12.14
CA ASN A 184 0.70 15.20 -13.16
C ASN A 184 0.21 13.77 -13.49
N PRO A 185 -1.02 13.60 -14.00
CA PRO A 185 -1.46 12.30 -14.47
C PRO A 185 -0.67 11.87 -15.73
N PRO A 186 -0.42 10.56 -15.94
CA PRO A 186 0.31 10.06 -17.11
C PRO A 186 -0.28 10.49 -18.47
N THR A 187 -1.57 10.83 -18.50
CA THR A 187 -2.27 11.33 -19.68
C THR A 187 -3.37 12.30 -19.27
N ARG A 188 -3.71 13.24 -20.17
CA ARG A 188 -4.79 14.22 -19.94
C ARG A 188 -6.16 13.58 -19.73
N ASN A 189 -6.40 12.37 -20.24
CA ASN A 189 -7.67 11.66 -20.08
C ASN A 189 -7.95 11.27 -18.62
N TRP A 190 -6.93 11.27 -17.75
CA TRP A 190 -7.06 10.93 -16.33
C TRP A 190 -7.03 12.16 -15.42
N THR A 191 -7.13 13.36 -15.98
CA THR A 191 -7.38 14.58 -15.20
C THR A 191 -8.63 14.39 -14.35
N GLY A 192 -8.52 14.58 -13.04
CA GLY A 192 -9.63 14.38 -12.10
C GLY A 192 -9.86 12.93 -11.66
N TYR A 193 -8.99 11.98 -12.03
CA TYR A 193 -9.08 10.60 -11.51
C TYR A 193 -8.51 10.46 -10.09
N ALA A 194 -7.58 11.33 -9.70
CA ALA A 194 -6.85 11.26 -8.44
C ALA A 194 -7.75 11.14 -7.17
N PRO A 195 -8.90 11.84 -7.08
CA PRO A 195 -9.84 11.66 -5.97
C PRO A 195 -10.35 10.22 -5.78
N LEU A 196 -10.42 9.40 -6.85
CA LEU A 196 -10.85 8.01 -6.75
C LEU A 196 -9.82 7.13 -6.05
N PHE A 197 -8.52 7.41 -6.19
CA PHE A 197 -7.49 6.72 -5.41
C PHE A 197 -7.62 7.04 -3.92
N SER A 198 -7.78 8.31 -3.58
CA SER A 198 -7.99 8.74 -2.19
C SER A 198 -9.27 8.16 -1.60
N ALA A 199 -10.38 8.16 -2.36
CA ALA A 199 -11.65 7.58 -1.90
C ALA A 199 -11.54 6.07 -1.66
N TYR A 200 -10.82 5.35 -2.52
CA TYR A 200 -10.62 3.91 -2.35
C TYR A 200 -9.74 3.60 -1.13
N ALA A 201 -8.64 4.32 -0.94
CA ALA A 201 -7.79 4.18 0.25
C ALA A 201 -8.55 4.54 1.54
N LEU A 202 -9.34 5.62 1.53
CA LEU A 202 -10.18 6.01 2.68
C LEU A 202 -11.22 4.94 3.01
N ARG A 203 -11.88 4.37 1.99
CA ARG A 203 -12.84 3.28 2.17
C ARG A 203 -12.18 2.09 2.87
N LEU A 204 -11.03 1.63 2.38
CA LEU A 204 -10.28 0.53 2.99
C LEU A 204 -9.93 0.86 4.45
N MET A 205 -9.32 2.02 4.68
CA MET A 205 -8.91 2.45 6.03
C MET A 205 -10.08 2.67 6.99
N SER A 206 -11.31 2.84 6.50
CA SER A 206 -12.50 2.96 7.35
C SER A 206 -13.06 1.61 7.83
N GLU A 207 -12.57 0.50 7.28
CA GLU A 207 -13.04 -0.84 7.65
C GLU A 207 -12.63 -1.18 9.08
N SER A 208 -13.59 -1.60 9.91
CA SER A 208 -13.41 -1.71 11.36
C SER A 208 -12.32 -2.69 11.77
N HIS A 209 -12.12 -3.78 11.02
CA HIS A 209 -11.13 -4.80 11.32
C HIS A 209 -9.69 -4.31 11.16
N ARG A 210 -9.45 -3.20 10.46
CA ARG A 210 -8.12 -2.59 10.33
C ARG A 210 -7.68 -1.80 11.57
N HIS A 211 -8.59 -1.59 12.51
CA HIS A 211 -8.33 -0.81 13.72
C HIS A 211 -8.02 -1.74 14.88
N LEU A 212 -7.05 -1.35 15.70
CA LEU A 212 -6.80 -2.01 16.97
C LEU A 212 -8.05 -1.92 17.87
N PRO A 213 -8.35 -2.98 18.64
CA PRO A 213 -9.35 -2.89 19.70
C PRO A 213 -9.04 -1.72 20.65
N ALA A 214 -10.09 -1.07 21.15
CA ALA A 214 -9.94 0.09 22.00
C ALA A 214 -9.03 -0.20 23.22
N GLY A 215 -8.01 0.64 23.41
CA GLY A 215 -7.07 0.52 24.52
C GLY A 215 -5.98 -0.54 24.36
N GLN A 216 -5.91 -1.24 23.21
CA GLN A 216 -4.82 -2.17 22.93
C GLN A 216 -3.74 -1.52 22.07
N SER A 217 -2.48 -1.80 22.38
CA SER A 217 -1.35 -1.53 21.47
C SER A 217 -1.18 -2.66 20.45
N LEU A 218 -0.42 -2.41 19.37
CA LEU A 218 -0.07 -3.47 18.41
C LEU A 218 0.71 -4.61 19.09
N ARG A 219 1.57 -4.29 20.07
CA ARG A 219 2.25 -5.26 20.92
C ARG A 219 1.26 -6.19 21.64
N ASP A 220 0.27 -5.62 22.34
CA ASP A 220 -0.71 -6.41 23.10
C ASP A 220 -1.52 -7.31 22.16
N TRP A 221 -1.93 -6.76 21.03
CA TRP A 221 -2.67 -7.49 20.02
C TRP A 221 -1.81 -8.60 19.40
N TYR A 222 -0.55 -8.33 19.06
CA TYR A 222 0.34 -9.33 18.47
C TYR A 222 0.58 -10.50 19.43
N ALA A 223 0.83 -10.22 20.72
CA ALA A 223 1.02 -11.26 21.73
C ALA A 223 -0.15 -12.26 21.78
N GLN A 224 -1.38 -11.80 21.52
CA GLN A 224 -2.60 -12.63 21.46
C GLN A 224 -2.78 -13.36 20.11
N ASN A 225 -2.14 -12.89 19.04
CA ASN A 225 -2.42 -13.31 17.66
C ASN A 225 -1.26 -14.02 16.95
N GLN A 226 -0.04 -13.98 17.51
CA GLN A 226 1.19 -14.49 16.89
C GLN A 226 1.11 -15.95 16.44
N SER A 227 0.49 -16.84 17.24
CA SER A 227 0.32 -18.24 16.86
C SER A 227 -0.56 -18.37 15.62
N ALA A 228 -1.72 -17.71 15.62
CA ALA A 228 -2.65 -17.77 14.49
C ALA A 228 -2.04 -17.17 13.22
N LEU A 229 -1.24 -16.11 13.33
CA LEU A 229 -0.52 -15.51 12.22
C LEU A 229 0.55 -16.45 11.65
N SER A 230 1.27 -17.16 12.51
CA SER A 230 2.26 -18.17 12.11
C SER A 230 1.61 -19.42 11.50
N ASP A 231 0.45 -19.82 12.00
CA ASP A 231 -0.26 -21.03 11.56
C ASP A 231 -0.98 -20.82 10.22
N ASN A 232 -1.46 -19.61 9.96
CA ASN A 232 -2.13 -19.24 8.72
C ASN A 232 -1.72 -17.83 8.27
N PRO A 233 -0.82 -17.70 7.28
CA PRO A 233 -0.33 -16.41 6.85
C PRO A 233 -1.36 -15.59 6.07
N TYR A 234 -2.47 -16.20 5.66
CA TYR A 234 -3.50 -15.58 4.84
C TYR A 234 -4.72 -15.09 5.66
N LEU A 235 -4.55 -14.86 6.97
CA LEU A 235 -5.56 -14.22 7.82
C LEU A 235 -5.73 -12.74 7.45
N ARG A 236 -6.41 -12.49 6.33
CA ARG A 236 -6.51 -11.19 5.66
C ARG A 236 -6.86 -10.04 6.61
N GLU A 237 -7.89 -10.18 7.43
CA GLU A 237 -8.29 -9.10 8.36
C GLU A 237 -7.17 -8.74 9.35
N LYS A 238 -6.40 -9.73 9.79
CA LYS A 238 -5.26 -9.54 10.70
C LYS A 238 -4.08 -8.86 9.99
N ASN A 239 -3.78 -9.28 8.76
CA ASN A 239 -2.73 -8.68 7.96
C ASN A 239 -3.05 -7.22 7.64
N GLU A 240 -4.31 -6.93 7.32
CA GLU A 240 -4.80 -5.58 7.04
C GLU A 240 -4.79 -4.66 8.27
N LEU A 241 -5.00 -5.20 9.49
CA LEU A 241 -4.80 -4.48 10.75
C LEU A 241 -3.33 -4.11 10.95
N VAL A 242 -2.41 -5.07 10.77
CA VAL A 242 -0.98 -4.81 10.88
C VAL A 242 -0.57 -3.75 9.86
N ALA A 243 -1.01 -3.88 8.60
CA ALA A 243 -0.72 -2.93 7.53
C ALA A 243 -1.17 -1.49 7.87
N ALA A 244 -2.37 -1.33 8.43
CA ALA A 244 -2.88 -0.03 8.85
C ALA A 244 -2.01 0.63 9.96
N ASN A 245 -1.36 -0.18 10.81
CA ASN A 245 -0.46 0.31 11.86
C ASN A 245 0.98 0.56 11.34
N LEU A 246 1.39 -0.09 10.26
CA LEU A 246 2.68 0.15 9.61
C LEU A 246 2.65 1.37 8.67
N LEU A 247 1.52 1.62 8.02
CA LEU A 247 1.36 2.69 7.03
C LEU A 247 1.89 4.06 7.48
N PRO A 248 1.62 4.56 8.71
CA PRO A 248 2.13 5.85 9.14
C PRO A 248 3.66 5.97 9.12
N LEU A 249 4.40 4.88 9.36
CA LEU A 249 5.87 4.90 9.30
C LEU A 249 6.35 5.18 7.88
N PHE A 250 5.80 4.49 6.88
CA PHE A 250 6.15 4.66 5.48
C PHE A 250 5.64 5.97 4.88
N GLU A 251 4.52 6.51 5.39
CA GLU A 251 4.04 7.83 4.96
C GLU A 251 4.91 8.97 5.49
N ALA A 252 5.36 8.88 6.74
CA ALA A 252 6.26 9.85 7.35
C ALA A 252 7.67 9.76 6.75
N HIS A 253 8.13 8.53 6.46
CA HIS A 253 9.47 8.23 5.98
C HIS A 253 9.42 7.27 4.77
N PRO A 254 9.08 7.76 3.57
CA PRO A 254 9.01 6.92 2.38
C PRO A 254 10.30 6.14 2.09
N GLU A 255 11.47 6.71 2.41
CA GLU A 255 12.78 6.09 2.26
C GLU A 255 12.91 4.72 2.97
N LEU A 256 12.08 4.44 3.98
CA LEU A 256 12.05 3.14 4.66
C LEU A 256 11.64 1.99 3.73
N TRP A 257 10.99 2.27 2.59
CA TRP A 257 10.76 1.26 1.55
C TRP A 257 12.05 0.58 1.08
N GLN A 258 13.22 1.22 1.23
CA GLN A 258 14.50 0.60 0.89
C GLN A 258 14.75 -0.68 1.69
N SER A 259 14.42 -0.69 2.97
CA SER A 259 14.66 -1.83 3.85
C SER A 259 13.91 -3.08 3.38
N ILE A 260 12.77 -2.95 2.68
CA ILE A 260 12.00 -4.09 2.16
C ILE A 260 12.82 -4.94 1.19
N THR A 261 13.78 -4.35 0.47
CA THR A 261 14.65 -5.08 -0.48
C THR A 261 15.62 -6.06 0.21
N TYR A 262 15.75 -5.95 1.53
CA TYR A 262 16.60 -6.82 2.37
C TYR A 262 15.80 -7.88 3.14
N LEU A 263 14.47 -7.93 2.94
CA LEU A 263 13.64 -8.98 3.54
C LEU A 263 13.98 -10.35 2.94
N ASN A 264 13.77 -11.42 3.72
CA ASN A 264 14.14 -12.80 3.35
C ASN A 264 15.62 -12.93 2.90
N PRO A 265 16.59 -12.50 3.71
CA PRO A 265 18.00 -12.44 3.30
C PRO A 265 18.62 -13.82 3.08
N THR A 266 18.12 -14.86 3.76
CA THR A 266 18.47 -16.26 3.50
C THR A 266 17.22 -17.13 3.38
N LYS A 267 17.35 -18.26 2.68
CA LYS A 267 16.25 -19.23 2.53
C LYS A 267 15.69 -19.75 3.86
N THR A 268 16.55 -19.80 4.88
CA THR A 268 16.21 -20.26 6.23
C THR A 268 15.58 -19.18 7.10
N SER A 269 15.58 -17.90 6.69
CA SER A 269 15.01 -16.82 7.52
C SER A 269 13.53 -17.05 7.78
N ALA A 270 12.77 -17.46 6.75
CA ALA A 270 11.31 -17.60 6.83
C ALA A 270 10.84 -18.63 7.88
N SER A 271 11.64 -19.65 8.20
CA SER A 271 11.32 -20.70 9.18
C SER A 271 11.73 -20.36 10.61
N LYS A 272 12.42 -19.23 10.84
CA LYS A 272 12.83 -18.82 12.18
C LYS A 272 11.65 -18.24 12.97
N PRO A 273 11.68 -18.29 14.31
CA PRO A 273 10.76 -17.51 15.13
C PRO A 273 10.79 -16.04 14.73
N PHE A 274 9.63 -15.36 14.75
CA PHE A 274 9.49 -14.01 14.18
C PHE A 274 10.53 -13.00 14.69
N ALA A 275 10.90 -13.03 15.97
CA ALA A 275 11.96 -12.15 16.50
C ALA A 275 13.33 -12.38 15.82
N GLN A 276 13.68 -13.62 15.52
CA GLN A 276 14.91 -13.95 14.79
C GLN A 276 14.80 -13.64 13.30
N TYR A 277 13.61 -13.81 12.70
CA TYR A 277 13.33 -13.36 11.33
C TYR A 277 13.55 -11.84 11.19
N MET A 278 13.05 -11.06 12.15
CA MET A 278 13.27 -9.62 12.22
C MET A 278 14.74 -9.27 12.45
N ALA A 279 15.46 -10.01 13.30
CA ALA A 279 16.89 -9.82 13.49
C ALA A 279 17.72 -10.10 12.23
N ASP A 280 17.37 -11.14 11.46
CA ASP A 280 17.98 -11.41 10.16
C ASP A 280 17.77 -10.22 9.20
N TRP A 281 16.53 -9.72 9.12
CA TRP A 281 16.20 -8.57 8.28
C TRP A 281 16.95 -7.30 8.70
N GLN A 282 16.97 -7.00 10.00
CA GLN A 282 17.72 -5.88 10.58
C GLN A 282 19.22 -5.99 10.29
N ALA A 283 19.80 -7.20 10.40
CA ALA A 283 21.21 -7.43 10.13
C ALA A 283 21.56 -7.27 8.65
N ALA A 284 20.65 -7.64 7.74
CA ALA A 284 20.85 -7.52 6.30
C ALA A 284 20.61 -6.10 5.76
N SER A 285 19.76 -5.31 6.41
CA SER A 285 19.38 -3.98 5.96
C SER A 285 20.53 -2.97 6.05
N LEU A 286 20.70 -2.14 5.01
CA LEU A 286 21.65 -1.02 5.04
C LEU A 286 21.25 0.04 6.07
N ASP A 287 19.95 0.37 6.09
CA ASP A 287 19.32 1.19 7.12
C ASP A 287 18.43 0.30 7.99
N LYS A 288 18.75 0.28 9.29
CA LYS A 288 18.09 -0.56 10.30
C LYS A 288 16.86 0.11 10.91
N THR A 289 16.65 1.40 10.64
CA THR A 289 15.60 2.23 11.25
C THR A 289 14.23 1.59 11.16
N LEU A 290 13.83 1.07 9.98
CA LEU A 290 12.53 0.43 9.84
C LEU A 290 12.43 -0.85 10.68
N ALA A 291 13.43 -1.72 10.60
CA ALA A 291 13.42 -2.99 11.33
C ALA A 291 13.37 -2.75 12.85
N ASP A 292 14.08 -1.72 13.34
CA ASP A 292 14.08 -1.29 14.74
C ASP A 292 12.70 -0.80 15.18
N GLN A 293 12.09 0.09 14.40
CA GLN A 293 10.75 0.62 14.70
C GLN A 293 9.69 -0.47 14.68
N VAL A 294 9.78 -1.42 13.74
CA VAL A 294 8.88 -2.58 13.69
C VAL A 294 9.11 -3.46 14.92
N LEU A 295 10.35 -3.80 15.27
CA LEU A 295 10.63 -4.57 16.50
C LEU A 295 10.05 -3.89 17.75
N GLU A 296 10.13 -2.56 17.85
CA GLU A 296 9.56 -1.80 18.96
C GLU A 296 8.02 -1.86 18.98
N LEU A 297 7.38 -1.66 17.83
CA LEU A 297 5.92 -1.74 17.64
C LEU A 297 5.35 -3.09 18.08
N PHE A 298 6.07 -4.17 17.79
CA PHE A 298 5.72 -5.53 18.17
C PHE A 298 6.17 -5.91 19.59
N GLY A 299 6.96 -5.07 20.26
CA GLY A 299 7.49 -5.33 21.60
C GLY A 299 8.57 -6.40 21.66
N LEU A 300 9.35 -6.52 20.58
CA LEU A 300 10.41 -7.52 20.39
C LEU A 300 11.82 -6.91 20.43
N ALA A 301 11.95 -5.60 20.63
CA ALA A 301 13.25 -4.99 20.87
C ALA A 301 13.86 -5.56 22.18
N ASP A 302 15.11 -6.02 22.13
CA ASP A 302 15.84 -6.49 23.31
C ASP A 302 15.76 -5.45 24.43
N GLY A 303 15.61 -5.91 25.68
CA GLY A 303 15.27 -5.15 26.89
C GLY A 303 16.25 -4.04 27.34
N GLY A 304 16.72 -3.19 26.44
CA GLY A 304 17.19 -1.86 26.75
C GLY A 304 16.01 -1.01 27.20
N GLU A 305 16.18 -0.36 28.35
CA GLU A 305 15.25 0.62 28.91
C GLU A 305 14.55 1.43 27.82
N SER A 306 13.23 1.54 27.92
CA SER A 306 12.42 2.37 27.05
C SER A 306 13.10 3.72 26.86
N ARG A 307 13.68 3.97 25.68
CA ARG A 307 13.81 5.33 25.18
C ARG A 307 12.41 5.75 24.81
N GLY A 308 11.64 6.11 25.83
CA GLY A 308 10.37 6.80 25.69
C GLY A 308 10.64 8.19 25.13
N GLU A 309 11.02 8.27 23.87
CA GLU A 309 10.46 9.34 23.06
C GLU A 309 8.99 8.97 22.91
N LYS A 310 8.16 9.65 23.72
CA LYS A 310 6.73 9.73 23.44
C LYS A 310 6.60 10.11 21.97
N LEU A 311 6.27 9.15 21.11
CA LEU A 311 5.45 9.42 19.95
C LEU A 311 4.26 10.18 20.52
N ALA A 312 4.28 11.51 20.35
CA ALA A 312 3.25 12.37 20.87
C ALA A 312 1.94 11.82 20.33
N ALA A 313 1.04 11.42 21.23
CA ALA A 313 -0.32 11.11 20.87
C ALA A 313 -0.84 12.29 20.05
N ILE A 314 -1.05 12.06 18.76
CA ILE A 314 -1.70 13.04 17.90
C ILE A 314 -3.06 13.32 18.56
N PRO A 315 -3.38 14.57 18.92
CA PRO A 315 -4.58 14.85 19.68
C PRO A 315 -5.80 14.36 18.91
N LEU A 316 -6.57 13.45 19.53
CA LEU A 316 -7.95 13.23 19.13
C LEU A 316 -8.67 14.58 19.24
N ALA A 317 -9.17 15.08 18.10
CA ALA A 317 -9.92 16.32 18.05
C ALA A 317 -11.03 16.32 19.13
N PRO A 318 -11.23 17.43 19.85
CA PRO A 318 -12.22 17.49 20.92
C PRO A 318 -13.62 17.26 20.37
N ARG A 319 -14.39 16.39 21.04
CA ARG A 319 -15.83 16.27 20.81
C ARG A 319 -16.50 17.60 21.12
N THR A 320 -16.87 18.36 20.10
CA THR A 320 -17.77 19.49 20.26
C THR A 320 -19.16 18.96 20.57
N SER A 321 -19.57 19.03 21.84
CA SER A 321 -20.97 18.92 22.23
C SER A 321 -21.73 20.10 21.65
N MET A 322 -22.66 19.85 20.72
CA MET A 322 -23.64 20.86 20.34
C MET A 322 -24.74 20.91 21.39
N ASN A 323 -24.62 21.85 22.34
CA ASN A 323 -25.78 22.39 23.04
C ASN A 323 -26.34 23.53 22.18
N GLY A 324 -27.49 23.30 21.54
CA GLY A 324 -28.30 24.35 20.93
C GLY A 324 -29.11 25.09 22.00
N PRO A 325 -29.32 26.42 21.88
CA PRO A 325 -30.04 27.18 22.89
C PRO A 325 -31.56 26.96 22.80
N ALA A 326 -32.18 27.03 23.97
CA ALA A 326 -33.60 27.10 24.18
C ALA A 326 -34.21 28.30 23.43
N GLY A 327 -35.48 28.14 23.03
CA GLY A 327 -36.22 29.16 22.33
C GLY A 327 -36.58 30.36 23.19
N ASP A 328 -36.92 31.43 22.46
CA ASP A 328 -38.05 32.33 22.69
C ASP A 328 -38.46 32.89 21.31
#